data_AF-A0A960TM05-F1
#
_entry.id   AF-A0A960TM05-F1
#
_cell.length_a   1.000
_cell.length_b   1.000
_cell.length_c   1.000
_cell.angle_alpha   90.00
_cell.angle_beta   90.00
_cell.angle_gamma   90.00
#
_symmetry.space_group_name_H-M   'P 1'
#
loop_
_entity.id
_entity.type
_entity.pdbx_description
1 polymer ?
#
loop_
_entity_poly.entity_id
_entity_poly.type
_entity_poly.pdbx_seq_one_letter_code
_entity_poly.pdbx_strand_id
1 'polypeptide(L)'
;MYTLCRIIVFGLNDDYLKSTVENNVGLIGKAYEEHYQTIKEVIEDGIKTGKTTDEIAKILSEKTGISKRKAEFWAQDQTSKYYGEVTKFNQTSAGFDGFIWRSVRDARVRETHREQEGKFFLWSKVTEISGMEFPGKDYRCRCFAEPEFKEDWNPSVEAHTRLKHKHKESRSLSKLGLGRRQMIPNHLGKF
;
A
#
# COMPACT_ATOMS: atom_id res chain seq x y z
N MET A 1 24.35 52.06 -38.30
CA MET A 1 23.72 53.08 -37.44
C MET A 1 22.35 52.55 -37.04
N TYR A 2 22.27 51.79 -35.95
CA TYR A 2 21.00 51.27 -35.43
C TYR A 2 20.81 51.82 -34.02
N THR A 3 19.94 52.80 -33.89
CA THR A 3 19.54 53.39 -32.61
C THR A 3 18.69 52.38 -31.87
N LEU A 4 19.27 51.71 -30.88
CA LEU A 4 18.53 50.88 -29.93
C LEU A 4 17.53 51.79 -29.19
N CYS A 5 16.25 51.65 -29.53
CA CYS A 5 15.15 52.28 -28.80
C CYS A 5 15.16 51.71 -27.38
N ARG A 6 15.73 52.47 -26.44
CA ARG A 6 15.75 52.14 -25.02
C ARG A 6 14.36 52.55 -24.48
N ILE A 7 13.41 51.61 -24.52
CA ILE A 7 12.11 51.79 -23.87
C ILE A 7 12.38 51.89 -22.37
N ILE A 8 12.44 53.11 -21.85
CA ILE A 8 12.42 53.35 -20.41
C ILE A 8 10.95 53.15 -20.01
N VAL A 9 10.63 51.96 -19.46
CA VAL A 9 9.32 51.67 -18.89
C VAL A 9 9.18 52.47 -17.59
N PHE A 10 8.79 53.74 -17.72
CA PHE A 10 8.46 54.61 -16.59
C PHE A 10 7.23 54.02 -15.87
N GLY A 11 7.40 53.57 -14.62
CA GLY A 11 6.33 52.99 -13.79
C GLY A 11 6.61 51.57 -13.29
N LEU A 12 7.62 50.90 -13.83
CA LEU A 12 8.10 49.61 -13.33
C LEU A 12 8.96 49.86 -12.08
N ASN A 13 8.35 49.90 -10.89
CA ASN A 13 9.07 49.97 -9.61
C ASN A 13 9.19 48.57 -8.99
N ASP A 14 10.15 48.43 -8.08
CA ASP A 14 10.47 47.14 -7.43
C ASP A 14 9.24 46.57 -6.69
N ASP A 15 8.40 47.44 -6.11
CA ASP A 15 7.16 47.07 -5.41
C ASP A 15 6.09 46.48 -6.35
N TYR A 16 5.93 47.04 -7.55
CA TYR A 16 5.01 46.52 -8.57
C TYR A 16 5.48 45.18 -9.12
N LEU A 17 6.78 45.03 -9.35
CA LEU A 17 7.35 43.74 -9.77
C LEU A 17 7.21 42.69 -8.68
N LYS A 18 7.51 43.05 -7.42
CA LYS A 18 7.39 42.17 -6.26
C LYS A 18 5.95 41.70 -6.08
N SER A 19 4.97 42.60 -6.06
CA SER A 19 3.56 42.25 -5.93
C SER A 19 3.06 41.39 -7.11
N THR A 20 3.54 41.64 -8.32
CA THR A 20 3.22 40.79 -9.49
C THR A 20 3.76 39.38 -9.33
N VAL A 21 5.01 39.23 -8.87
CA VAL A 21 5.61 37.91 -8.58
C VAL A 21 4.86 37.22 -7.45
N GLU A 22 4.56 37.91 -6.35
CA GLU A 22 3.80 37.37 -5.21
C GLU A 22 2.40 36.88 -5.64
N ASN A 23 1.69 37.66 -6.45
CA ASN A 23 0.38 37.26 -6.99
C ASN A 23 0.50 35.99 -7.86
N ASN A 24 1.47 35.94 -8.76
CA ASN A 24 1.67 34.78 -9.64
C ASN A 24 2.06 33.52 -8.87
N VAL A 25 2.96 33.64 -7.90
CA VAL A 25 3.34 32.52 -7.02
C VAL A 25 2.15 32.09 -6.14
N GLY A 26 1.31 33.03 -5.70
CA GLY A 26 0.07 32.74 -5.00
C GLY A 26 -0.93 31.93 -5.83
N LEU A 27 -1.05 32.20 -7.14
CA LEU A 27 -1.86 31.39 -8.05
C LEU A 27 -1.33 29.97 -8.18
N ILE A 28 -0.01 29.79 -8.25
CA ILE A 28 0.63 28.47 -8.26
C ILE A 28 0.28 27.72 -6.96
N GLY A 29 0.37 28.38 -5.81
CA GLY A 29 0.02 27.79 -4.51
C GLY A 29 -1.44 27.30 -4.47
N LYS A 30 -2.38 28.12 -4.94
CA LYS A 30 -3.80 27.74 -5.02
C LYS A 30 -4.03 26.53 -5.93
N ALA A 31 -3.37 26.49 -7.09
CA ALA A 31 -3.48 25.35 -8.01
C ALA A 31 -2.98 24.04 -7.36
N TYR A 32 -1.90 24.10 -6.56
CA TYR A 32 -1.44 22.94 -5.80
C TYR A 32 -2.43 22.51 -4.71
N GLU A 33 -3.03 23.46 -4.00
CA GLU A 33 -4.04 23.17 -2.97
C GLU A 33 -5.28 22.51 -3.59
N GLU A 34 -5.80 23.07 -4.69
CA GLU A 34 -6.94 22.51 -5.44
C GLU A 34 -6.63 21.09 -5.94
N HIS A 35 -5.41 20.86 -6.42
CA HIS A 35 -4.95 19.55 -6.87
C HIS A 35 -4.88 18.55 -5.70
N TYR A 36 -4.31 18.94 -4.56
CA TYR A 36 -4.25 18.12 -3.36
C TYR A 36 -5.65 17.77 -2.83
N GLN A 37 -6.53 18.76 -2.77
CA GLN A 37 -7.91 18.59 -2.33
C GLN A 37 -8.68 17.62 -3.24
N THR A 38 -8.48 17.70 -4.56
CA THR A 38 -9.05 16.75 -5.52
C THR A 38 -8.56 15.31 -5.26
N ILE A 39 -7.26 15.12 -5.00
CA ILE A 39 -6.70 13.78 -4.66
C ILE A 39 -7.39 13.22 -3.42
N LYS A 40 -7.49 14.04 -2.36
CA LYS A 40 -8.12 13.65 -1.09
C LYS A 40 -9.58 13.23 -1.29
N GLU A 41 -10.36 14.05 -1.98
CA GLU A 41 -11.79 13.78 -2.24
C GLU A 41 -12.00 12.47 -2.98
N VAL A 42 -11.20 12.20 -4.03
CA VAL A 42 -11.31 10.96 -4.80
C VAL A 42 -11.02 9.74 -3.95
N ILE A 43 -9.98 9.80 -3.10
CA ILE A 43 -9.62 8.68 -2.23
C ILE A 43 -10.67 8.47 -1.15
N GLU A 44 -11.13 9.54 -0.49
CA GLU A 44 -12.17 9.46 0.54
C GLU A 44 -13.50 8.93 -0.01
N ASP A 45 -13.95 9.46 -1.15
CA ASP A 45 -15.17 9.00 -1.81
C ASP A 45 -15.04 7.52 -2.21
N GLY A 46 -13.89 7.15 -2.78
CA GLY A 46 -13.59 5.77 -3.14
C GLY A 46 -13.74 4.80 -1.96
N ILE A 47 -13.15 5.14 -0.82
CA ILE A 47 -13.23 4.36 0.41
C ILE A 47 -14.67 4.31 0.94
N LYS A 48 -15.34 5.47 1.06
CA LYS A 48 -16.70 5.57 1.61
C LYS A 48 -17.75 4.82 0.79
N THR A 49 -17.58 4.79 -0.53
CA THR A 49 -18.51 4.15 -1.47
C THR A 49 -18.12 2.72 -1.83
N GLY A 50 -17.02 2.20 -1.28
CA GLY A 50 -16.58 0.82 -1.53
C GLY A 50 -16.05 0.57 -2.94
N LYS A 51 -15.50 1.59 -3.61
CA LYS A 51 -14.84 1.43 -4.91
C LYS A 51 -13.60 0.54 -4.78
N THR A 52 -13.32 -0.23 -5.82
CA THR A 52 -12.06 -0.99 -5.94
C THR A 52 -10.87 -0.03 -6.07
N THR A 53 -9.68 -0.48 -5.70
CA THR A 53 -8.45 0.33 -5.84
C THR A 53 -8.18 0.71 -7.30
N ASP A 54 -8.60 -0.12 -8.25
CA ASP A 54 -8.44 0.12 -9.69
C ASP A 54 -9.37 1.24 -10.17
N GLU A 55 -10.61 1.27 -9.69
CA GLU A 55 -11.56 2.36 -9.95
C GLU A 55 -11.08 3.68 -9.35
N ILE A 56 -10.59 3.65 -8.10
CA ILE A 56 -10.02 4.84 -7.45
C ILE A 56 -8.82 5.34 -8.26
N ALA A 57 -7.90 4.45 -8.66
CA ALA A 57 -6.74 4.81 -9.45
C ALA A 57 -7.11 5.42 -10.81
N LYS A 58 -8.14 4.87 -11.47
CA LYS A 58 -8.65 5.40 -12.75
C LYS A 58 -9.19 6.81 -12.57
N ILE A 59 -10.12 7.01 -11.62
CA ILE A 59 -10.73 8.32 -11.35
C ILE A 59 -9.66 9.34 -10.95
N LEU A 60 -8.70 8.92 -10.12
CA LEU A 60 -7.61 9.77 -9.65
C LEU A 60 -6.72 10.23 -10.82
N SER A 61 -6.32 9.32 -11.71
CA SER A 61 -5.52 9.66 -12.89
C SER A 61 -6.29 10.60 -13.83
N GLU A 62 -7.58 10.34 -14.06
CA GLU A 62 -8.44 11.14 -14.93
C GLU A 62 -8.67 12.56 -14.39
N LYS A 63 -8.92 12.71 -13.09
CA LYS A 63 -9.23 14.02 -12.47
C LYS A 63 -8.00 14.89 -12.19
N THR A 64 -6.84 14.28 -11.98
CA THR A 64 -5.65 15.00 -11.51
C THR A 64 -4.54 15.08 -12.57
N GLY A 65 -4.59 14.26 -13.62
CA GLY A 65 -3.52 14.15 -14.61
C GLY A 65 -2.27 13.42 -14.10
N ILE A 66 -2.32 12.83 -12.90
CA ILE A 66 -1.23 12.03 -12.35
C ILE A 66 -1.07 10.74 -13.15
N SER A 67 0.17 10.30 -13.33
CA SER A 67 0.47 9.06 -14.07
C SER A 67 -0.25 7.85 -13.46
N LYS A 68 -0.74 6.96 -14.32
CA LYS A 68 -1.46 5.74 -13.93
C LYS A 68 -0.73 4.96 -12.83
N ARG A 69 0.58 4.75 -12.97
CA ARG A 69 1.40 4.02 -11.99
C ARG A 69 1.38 4.67 -10.60
N LYS A 70 1.39 6.00 -10.53
CA LYS A 70 1.36 6.75 -9.27
C LYS A 70 -0.04 6.76 -8.67
N ALA A 71 -1.07 6.88 -9.51
CA ALA A 71 -2.46 6.75 -9.08
C ALA A 71 -2.75 5.36 -8.49
N GLU A 72 -2.30 4.28 -9.15
CA GLU A 72 -2.39 2.91 -8.63
C GLU A 72 -1.65 2.74 -7.30
N PHE A 73 -0.46 3.33 -7.16
CA PHE A 73 0.29 3.30 -5.92
C PHE A 73 -0.48 3.97 -4.78
N TRP A 74 -0.97 5.20 -4.98
CA TRP A 74 -1.71 5.92 -3.95
C TRP A 74 -3.05 5.28 -3.62
N ALA A 75 -3.83 4.86 -4.62
CA ALA A 75 -5.09 4.17 -4.38
C ALA A 75 -4.90 2.94 -3.51
N GLN A 76 -3.94 2.08 -3.84
CA GLN A 76 -3.66 0.88 -3.06
C GLN A 76 -3.11 1.21 -1.66
N ASP A 77 -2.14 2.11 -1.57
CA ASP A 77 -1.47 2.47 -0.32
C ASP A 77 -2.45 3.08 0.70
N GLN A 78 -3.23 4.07 0.27
CA GLN A 78 -4.14 4.80 1.14
C GLN A 78 -5.32 3.91 1.57
N THR A 79 -5.82 3.07 0.67
CA THR A 79 -6.88 2.11 0.97
C THR A 79 -6.42 1.04 1.97
N SER A 80 -5.24 0.43 1.77
CA SER A 80 -4.69 -0.55 2.71
C SER A 80 -4.47 0.03 4.11
N LYS A 81 -3.94 1.26 4.20
CA LYS A 81 -3.72 1.95 5.47
C LYS A 81 -5.04 2.22 6.19
N TYR A 82 -6.05 2.72 5.48
CA TYR A 82 -7.37 2.97 6.03
C TYR A 82 -7.99 1.69 6.59
N TYR A 83 -8.02 0.60 5.82
CA TYR A 83 -8.59 -0.66 6.32
C TYR A 83 -7.79 -1.26 7.48
N GLY A 84 -6.47 -1.05 7.54
CA GLY A 84 -5.67 -1.39 8.71
C GLY A 84 -6.15 -0.67 9.97
N GLU A 85 -6.38 0.65 9.89
CA GLU A 85 -6.91 1.45 11.00
C GLU A 85 -8.34 1.04 11.39
N VAL A 86 -9.22 0.83 10.42
CA VAL A 86 -10.60 0.37 10.68
C VAL A 86 -10.59 -1.01 11.35
N THR A 87 -9.72 -1.92 10.90
CA THR A 87 -9.56 -3.23 11.51
C THR A 87 -9.11 -3.10 12.96
N LYS A 88 -8.09 -2.29 13.23
CA LYS A 88 -7.63 -2.00 14.59
C LYS A 88 -8.75 -1.45 15.46
N PHE A 89 -9.46 -0.44 14.98
CA PHE A 89 -10.58 0.19 15.69
C PHE A 89 -11.67 -0.83 16.01
N ASN A 90 -12.11 -1.62 15.03
CA ASN A 90 -13.16 -2.62 15.20
C ASN A 90 -12.74 -3.72 16.18
N GLN A 91 -11.52 -4.24 16.06
CA GLN A 91 -11.04 -5.32 16.94
C GLN A 91 -10.88 -4.84 18.39
N THR A 92 -10.24 -3.69 18.59
CA THR A 92 -10.08 -3.13 19.94
C THR A 92 -11.42 -2.75 20.57
N SER A 93 -12.37 -2.24 19.77
CA SER A 93 -13.73 -1.92 20.24
C SER A 93 -14.55 -3.18 20.55
N ALA A 94 -14.26 -4.30 19.89
CA ALA A 94 -14.85 -5.60 20.18
C ALA A 94 -14.17 -6.34 21.35
N GLY A 95 -13.15 -5.74 21.99
CA GLY A 95 -12.47 -6.31 23.16
C GLY A 95 -11.30 -7.25 22.83
N PHE A 96 -10.81 -7.26 21.58
CA PHE A 96 -9.59 -8.00 21.24
C PHE A 96 -8.34 -7.19 21.64
N ASP A 97 -7.59 -7.70 22.61
CA ASP A 97 -6.32 -7.10 23.07
C ASP A 97 -5.17 -7.28 22.05
N GLY A 98 -5.34 -8.21 21.12
CA GLY A 98 -4.33 -8.55 20.12
C GLY A 98 -4.92 -9.20 18.88
N PHE A 99 -4.01 -9.68 18.04
CA PHE A 99 -4.33 -10.29 16.77
C PHE A 99 -3.20 -11.22 16.32
N ILE A 100 -3.54 -12.12 15.41
CA ILE A 100 -2.57 -12.89 14.65
C ILE A 100 -2.24 -12.16 13.35
N TRP A 101 -0.96 -11.96 13.08
CA TRP A 101 -0.52 -11.34 11.83
C TRP A 101 -0.67 -12.32 10.66
N ARG A 102 -1.46 -11.95 9.65
CA ARG A 102 -1.64 -12.72 8.42
C ARG A 102 -1.16 -11.95 7.20
N SER A 103 -0.60 -12.67 6.25
CA SER A 103 -0.17 -12.17 4.95
C SER A 103 -0.83 -12.95 3.83
N VAL A 104 -0.90 -12.36 2.63
CA VAL A 104 -1.40 -13.04 1.43
C VAL A 104 -0.40 -14.08 0.88
N ARG A 105 0.80 -14.19 1.46
CA ARG A 105 1.83 -15.23 1.19
C ARG A 105 2.23 -15.42 -0.29
N ASP A 106 2.12 -14.38 -1.11
CA ASP A 106 2.67 -14.40 -2.47
C ASP A 106 4.07 -13.76 -2.55
N ALA A 107 4.67 -13.80 -3.74
CA ALA A 107 6.00 -13.27 -4.03
C ALA A 107 6.16 -11.75 -3.82
N ARG A 108 5.07 -10.99 -3.74
CA ARG A 108 5.08 -9.53 -3.51
C ARG A 108 5.17 -9.18 -2.03
N VAL A 109 4.90 -10.14 -1.13
CA VAL A 109 5.03 -9.92 0.31
C VAL A 109 6.52 -9.90 0.68
N ARG A 110 6.93 -8.81 1.34
CA ARG A 110 8.31 -8.62 1.83
C ARG A 110 8.70 -9.71 2.82
N GLU A 111 9.97 -10.07 2.87
CA GLU A 111 10.47 -11.10 3.80
C GLU A 111 10.13 -10.76 5.25
N THR A 112 10.38 -9.52 5.68
CA THR A 112 10.09 -9.04 7.04
C THR A 112 8.62 -9.18 7.44
N HIS A 113 7.69 -9.08 6.47
CA HIS A 113 6.27 -9.29 6.68
C HIS A 113 5.91 -10.78 6.71
N ARG A 114 6.56 -11.61 5.88
CA ARG A 114 6.40 -13.07 5.87
C ARG A 114 6.88 -13.70 7.18
N GLU A 115 7.92 -13.14 7.78
CA GLU A 115 8.43 -13.55 9.09
C GLU A 115 7.42 -13.33 10.23
N GLN A 116 6.45 -12.42 10.08
CA GLN A 116 5.42 -12.21 11.10
C GLN A 116 4.23 -13.18 10.98
N GLU A 117 4.14 -13.94 9.89
CA GLU A 117 3.01 -14.82 9.59
C GLU A 117 2.69 -15.78 10.75
N GLY A 118 1.47 -15.62 11.27
CA GLY A 118 0.90 -16.41 12.36
C GLY A 118 1.48 -16.13 13.75
N LYS A 119 2.26 -15.06 13.91
CA LYS A 119 2.66 -14.59 15.25
C LYS A 119 1.54 -13.74 15.84
N PHE A 120 1.33 -13.89 17.14
CA PHE A 120 0.41 -13.06 17.90
C PHE A 120 1.09 -11.75 18.35
N PHE A 121 0.35 -10.65 18.25
CA PHE A 121 0.76 -9.34 18.71
C PHE A 121 -0.34 -8.69 19.53
N LEU A 122 0.05 -8.03 20.62
CA LEU A 122 -0.84 -7.11 21.32
C LEU A 122 -0.92 -5.80 20.55
N TRP A 123 -2.13 -5.25 20.38
CA TRP A 123 -2.33 -3.97 19.70
C TRP A 123 -1.51 -2.82 20.30
N SER A 124 -1.26 -2.87 21.61
CA SER A 124 -0.47 -1.88 22.36
C SER A 124 1.05 -2.03 22.19
N LYS A 125 1.55 -3.20 21.76
CA LYS A 125 2.99 -3.53 21.73
C LYS A 125 3.50 -3.99 20.37
N VAL A 126 2.71 -3.86 19.31
CA VAL A 126 3.08 -4.34 17.96
C VAL A 126 4.45 -3.84 17.53
N THR A 127 4.71 -2.54 17.71
CA THR A 127 5.98 -1.90 17.31
C THR A 127 7.16 -2.38 18.13
N GLU A 128 6.98 -2.62 19.43
CA GLU A 128 8.04 -3.13 20.31
C GLU A 128 8.42 -4.57 19.95
N ILE A 129 7.45 -5.40 19.59
CA ILE A 129 7.65 -6.83 19.33
C ILE A 129 8.14 -7.07 17.90
N SER A 130 7.53 -6.40 16.91
CA SER A 130 7.83 -6.63 15.48
C SER A 130 8.86 -5.66 14.90
N GLY A 131 9.14 -4.54 15.58
CA GLY A 131 9.89 -3.42 15.00
C GLY A 131 9.14 -2.68 13.87
N MET A 132 7.87 -3.01 13.66
CA MET A 132 7.02 -2.46 12.60
C MET A 132 5.66 -2.02 13.16
N GLU A 133 4.96 -1.18 12.42
CA GLU A 133 3.55 -0.95 12.70
C GLU A 133 2.70 -2.19 12.37
N PHE A 134 1.41 -2.13 12.67
CA PHE A 134 0.46 -3.21 12.43
C PHE A 134 0.16 -3.45 10.94
N PRO A 135 -0.42 -4.62 10.59
CA PRO A 135 -0.72 -4.97 9.21
C PRO A 135 -1.51 -3.89 8.47
N GLY A 136 -1.11 -3.61 7.22
CA GLY A 136 -1.76 -2.59 6.38
C GLY A 136 -1.10 -1.21 6.43
N LYS A 137 -0.20 -0.92 7.39
CA LYS A 137 0.42 0.41 7.54
C LYS A 137 1.63 0.68 6.63
N ASP A 138 2.39 -0.36 6.33
CA ASP A 138 3.51 -0.25 5.40
C ASP A 138 3.04 -0.05 3.95
N TYR A 139 3.89 0.51 3.09
CA TYR A 139 3.50 0.86 1.72
C TYR A 139 3.04 -0.36 0.93
N ARG A 140 1.90 -0.26 0.24
CA ARG A 140 1.29 -1.39 -0.50
C ARG A 140 1.26 -2.70 0.31
N CYS A 141 1.12 -2.62 1.63
CA CYS A 141 1.05 -3.79 2.49
C CYS A 141 -0.21 -4.59 2.16
N ARG A 142 -0.05 -5.91 2.18
CA ARG A 142 -1.07 -6.93 1.87
C ARG A 142 -1.18 -7.92 3.02
N CYS A 143 -0.88 -7.43 4.23
CA CYS A 143 -1.06 -8.15 5.47
C CYS A 143 -2.34 -7.62 6.13
N PHE A 144 -2.96 -8.45 6.96
CA PHE A 144 -4.15 -8.12 7.74
C PHE A 144 -4.03 -8.71 9.15
N ALA A 145 -4.78 -8.13 10.07
CA ALA A 145 -4.88 -8.60 11.45
C ALA A 145 -6.07 -9.56 11.57
N GLU A 146 -5.82 -10.82 11.92
CA GLU A 146 -6.88 -11.77 12.30
C GLU A 146 -7.13 -11.62 13.81
N PRO A 147 -8.36 -11.30 14.26
CA PRO A 147 -8.65 -11.08 15.67
C PRO A 147 -8.47 -12.36 16.47
N GLU A 148 -7.82 -12.27 17.64
CA GLU A 148 -7.53 -13.43 18.50
C GLU A 148 -7.44 -12.97 19.96
N PHE A 149 -7.96 -13.79 20.89
CA PHE A 149 -7.79 -13.54 22.32
C PHE A 149 -6.43 -14.06 22.79
N LYS A 150 -5.79 -13.34 23.70
CA LYS A 150 -4.46 -13.72 24.20
C LYS A 150 -4.49 -15.08 24.90
N GLU A 151 -5.59 -15.36 25.59
CA GLU A 151 -5.82 -16.57 26.39
C GLU A 151 -6.00 -17.80 25.48
N ASP A 152 -6.62 -17.61 24.32
CA ASP A 152 -6.92 -18.67 23.36
C ASP A 152 -5.74 -18.96 22.41
N TRP A 153 -4.82 -18.01 22.28
CA TRP A 153 -3.68 -18.17 21.39
C TRP A 153 -2.68 -19.22 21.89
N ASN A 154 -2.58 -20.33 21.14
CA ASN A 154 -1.59 -21.38 21.38
C ASN A 154 -0.66 -21.56 20.15
N PRO A 155 0.65 -21.21 20.27
CA PRO A 155 1.59 -21.29 19.16
C PRO A 155 1.81 -22.71 18.61
N SER A 156 1.54 -23.75 19.41
CA SER A 156 1.71 -25.15 18.98
C SER A 156 0.61 -25.64 18.05
N VAL A 157 -0.62 -25.13 18.18
CA VAL A 157 -1.79 -25.58 17.41
C VAL A 157 -1.73 -25.07 15.98
N GLU A 158 -1.29 -23.82 15.77
CA GLU A 158 -1.05 -23.29 14.44
C GLU A 158 -0.01 -24.09 13.66
N ALA A 159 1.07 -24.56 14.31
CA ALA A 159 2.08 -25.39 13.66
C ALA A 159 1.48 -26.70 13.12
N HIS A 160 0.54 -27.31 13.86
CA HIS A 160 -0.18 -28.50 13.42
C HIS A 160 -1.17 -28.21 12.29
N THR A 161 -1.89 -27.08 12.33
CA THR A 161 -2.76 -26.63 11.23
C THR A 161 -1.94 -26.38 9.96
N ARG A 162 -0.76 -25.73 10.08
CA ARG A 162 0.23 -25.54 9.00
C ARG A 162 0.71 -26.86 8.39
N LEU A 163 0.98 -27.88 9.20
CA LEU A 163 1.37 -29.21 8.73
C LEU A 163 0.23 -29.91 7.98
N LYS A 164 -1.01 -29.83 8.49
CA LYS A 164 -2.19 -30.43 7.85
C LYS A 164 -2.52 -29.78 6.50
N HIS A 165 -2.40 -28.45 6.37
CA HIS A 165 -2.61 -27.75 5.10
C HIS A 165 -1.52 -28.08 4.06
N LYS A 166 -0.22 -28.12 4.45
CA LYS A 166 0.86 -28.59 3.56
C LYS A 166 0.65 -30.03 3.10
N HIS A 167 0.20 -30.92 3.98
CA HIS A 167 -0.11 -32.31 3.64
C HIS A 167 -1.32 -32.45 2.71
N LYS A 168 -2.31 -31.55 2.80
CA LYS A 168 -3.49 -31.55 1.93
C LYS A 168 -3.16 -31.03 0.53
N GLU A 169 -2.29 -30.02 0.43
CA GLU A 169 -1.81 -29.43 -0.83
C GLU A 169 -0.87 -30.39 -1.58
N SER A 170 0.06 -31.05 -0.90
CA SER A 170 0.91 -32.09 -1.51
C SER A 170 0.12 -33.32 -1.98
N ARG A 171 -0.98 -33.66 -1.27
CA ARG A 171 -1.88 -34.75 -1.62
C ARG A 171 -2.87 -34.40 -2.73
N SER A 172 -3.18 -33.12 -2.95
CA SER A 172 -3.96 -32.69 -4.13
C SER A 172 -3.09 -32.64 -5.39
N LEU A 173 -1.85 -32.16 -5.27
CA LEU A 173 -0.87 -32.13 -6.37
C LEU A 173 -0.45 -33.52 -6.83
N SER A 174 -0.35 -34.49 -5.91
CA SER A 174 -0.09 -35.89 -6.28
C SER A 174 -1.28 -36.57 -6.96
N LYS A 175 -2.53 -36.22 -6.57
CA LYS A 175 -3.76 -36.70 -7.22
C LYS A 175 -3.98 -36.10 -8.61
N LEU A 176 -3.47 -34.90 -8.87
CA LEU A 176 -3.52 -34.23 -10.18
C LEU A 176 -2.38 -34.66 -11.13
N GLY A 177 -1.51 -35.60 -10.73
CA GLY A 177 -0.46 -36.15 -11.59
C GLY A 177 0.68 -35.20 -11.93
N LEU A 178 0.70 -33.97 -11.38
CA LEU A 178 1.67 -32.92 -11.73
C LEU A 178 3.03 -33.05 -11.00
N GLY A 179 3.21 -34.10 -10.21
CA GLY A 179 4.38 -34.32 -9.36
C GLY A 179 5.42 -35.28 -9.95
N ARG A 180 5.92 -35.05 -11.17
CA ARG A 180 7.20 -35.62 -11.63
C ARG A 180 7.67 -34.90 -12.89
N ARG A 181 8.57 -33.91 -12.74
CA ARG A 181 9.42 -33.48 -13.85
C ARG A 181 10.36 -34.66 -14.14
N GLN A 182 10.13 -35.38 -15.22
CA GLN A 182 11.08 -36.37 -15.73
C GLN A 182 12.43 -35.66 -15.93
N MET A 183 13.48 -36.15 -15.27
CA MET A 183 14.85 -35.84 -15.70
C MET A 183 14.99 -36.37 -17.12
N ILE A 184 15.18 -35.47 -18.08
CA ILE A 184 15.58 -35.83 -19.44
C ILE A 184 17.06 -36.24 -19.35
N PRO A 185 17.45 -37.47 -19.75
CA PRO A 185 18.85 -37.87 -19.78
C PRO A 185 19.61 -37.02 -20.80
N ASN A 186 20.70 -36.41 -20.35
CA ASN A 186 21.56 -35.58 -21.18
C ASN A 186 22.37 -36.49 -22.12
N HIS A 187 21.89 -36.72 -23.35
CA HIS A 187 22.67 -37.38 -24.39
C HIS A 187 23.35 -36.34 -25.28
N LEU A 188 24.61 -36.04 -24.97
CA LEU A 188 25.54 -35.41 -25.91
C LEU A 188 26.88 -36.16 -25.89
N GLY A 189 27.07 -36.99 -26.92
CA GLY A 189 28.25 -37.01 -27.78
C GLY A 189 29.53 -37.67 -27.27
N LYS A 190 29.85 -38.85 -27.81
CA LYS A 190 31.20 -39.20 -28.28
C LYS A 190 31.13 -40.13 -29.50
N PHE A 191 31.75 -39.63 -30.59
CA PHE A 191 32.09 -40.23 -31.89
C PHE A 191 30.96 -40.40 -32.92
#